data_AF-Q0WWZ2-F1
#
_entry.id   AF-Q0WWZ2-F1
#
_cell.length_a   1.000
_cell.length_b   1.000
_cell.length_c   1.000
_cell.angle_alpha   90.00
_cell.angle_beta   90.00
_cell.angle_gamma   90.00
#
_symmetry.space_group_name_H-M   'P 1'
#
loop_
_entity.id
_entity.type
_entity.pdbx_description
1 polymer ?
#
loop_
_entity_poly.entity_id
_entity_poly.type
_entity_poly.pdbx_seq_one_letter_code
_entity_poly.pdbx_strand_id
1 'polypeptide(L)'
;KLGENGSSLDVGEKEPTIKRQDSFEMRLPELPKIDIQCPQRQKSNGSDPESPISPLLISDPQNERSHSQTFSRPLGHSDDTSASVKVAKDGQHKEPPSFWRLAQLSFPEWLYAVLGSIGAAIFGSFNPLLAYVIALVVTTYYTSKGSHLREEVDKWCLIIACMGIVTVVANFLQHFYFGIMGEKMTERVRRMMFSAMLRNEVGWYDEEENSPDTLSMRLANDATFVRAAFSNRLSIFIQDSFAVIVAILIGLLLGWRLALVALATLPVLTLSAIAQKLWLAGFSKGIQEMHRKASLV
;
A
#
# COMPACT_ATOMS: atom_id res chain seq x y z
N LYS A 1 17.41 26.86 64.73
CA LYS A 1 18.66 26.07 64.87
C LYS A 1 18.78 25.26 63.58
N LEU A 2 19.52 25.72 62.57
CA LEU A 2 20.97 25.49 62.35
C LEU A 2 21.26 23.96 62.35
N GLY A 3 21.82 23.30 61.33
CA GLY A 3 22.33 23.67 60.01
C GLY A 3 22.96 22.41 59.35
N GLU A 4 23.01 22.42 58.02
CA GLU A 4 24.02 21.86 57.08
C GLU A 4 24.54 20.38 57.10
N ASN A 5 24.38 19.76 55.92
CA ASN A 5 25.36 19.12 55.01
C ASN A 5 26.22 17.91 55.43
N GLY A 6 26.23 16.88 54.56
CA GLY A 6 27.35 15.93 54.41
C GLY A 6 26.97 14.54 53.90
N SER A 7 27.20 14.31 52.60
CA SER A 7 26.98 13.09 51.80
C SER A 7 27.93 11.91 52.06
N SER A 8 27.49 10.67 51.74
CA SER A 8 28.29 9.70 50.96
C SER A 8 27.42 8.56 50.39
N LEU A 9 27.59 8.33 49.09
CA LEU A 9 27.11 7.20 48.29
C LEU A 9 27.67 5.86 48.80
N ASP A 10 26.90 4.78 48.70
CA ASP A 10 27.36 3.57 47.99
C ASP A 10 26.17 2.68 47.55
N VAL A 11 26.37 2.04 46.41
CA VAL A 11 25.48 1.24 45.59
C VAL A 11 25.63 -0.24 45.97
N GLY A 12 24.54 -1.01 45.99
CA GLY A 12 24.64 -2.46 46.22
C GLY A 12 23.29 -3.18 46.20
N GLU A 13 22.92 -3.64 45.01
CA GLU A 13 22.00 -4.73 44.63
C GLU A 13 21.08 -5.35 45.70
N LYS A 14 19.77 -5.24 45.46
CA LYS A 14 18.77 -6.20 45.96
C LYS A 14 17.74 -6.52 44.86
N GLU A 15 17.88 -7.72 44.31
CA GLU A 15 16.88 -8.43 43.51
C GLU A 15 15.59 -8.65 44.34
N PRO A 16 14.41 -8.64 43.69
CA PRO A 16 13.36 -9.53 44.13
C PRO A 16 12.72 -10.31 42.98
N THR A 17 13.00 -11.62 43.03
CA THR A 17 12.17 -12.75 42.62
C THR A 17 10.65 -12.49 42.55
N ILE A 18 10.04 -12.71 41.37
CA ILE A 18 8.60 -12.98 41.25
C ILE A 18 8.37 -14.18 40.32
N LYS A 19 7.71 -15.19 40.92
CA LYS A 19 7.31 -16.50 40.39
C LYS A 19 6.61 -16.42 39.03
N ARG A 20 7.16 -17.14 38.05
CA ARG A 20 6.49 -17.56 36.82
C ARG A 20 5.60 -18.76 37.14
N GLN A 21 4.30 -18.61 36.95
CA GLN A 21 3.33 -19.67 37.16
C GLN A 21 3.20 -20.47 35.87
N ASP A 22 3.87 -21.62 35.86
CA ASP A 22 3.70 -22.68 34.87
C ASP A 22 2.31 -23.29 35.02
N SER A 23 1.51 -23.20 33.97
CA SER A 23 0.32 -24.03 33.81
C SER A 23 -0.05 -24.04 32.34
N PHE A 24 0.46 -25.01 31.59
CA PHE A 24 -0.20 -25.65 30.45
C PHE A 24 0.69 -26.81 30.00
N GLU A 25 0.82 -27.83 30.86
CA GLU A 25 1.12 -29.17 30.37
C GLU A 25 -0.12 -29.67 29.63
N MET A 26 -0.04 -29.77 28.31
CA MET A 26 -0.96 -30.58 27.53
C MET A 26 -0.13 -31.55 26.69
N ARG A 27 -0.20 -32.82 27.08
CA ARG A 27 0.41 -33.96 26.40
C ARG A 27 0.07 -33.96 24.91
N LEU A 28 1.09 -34.00 24.06
CA LEU A 28 0.98 -34.38 22.66
C LEU A 28 0.87 -35.91 22.55
N PRO A 29 -0.03 -36.46 21.71
CA PRO A 29 0.00 -37.86 21.31
C PRO A 29 1.21 -38.14 20.41
N GLU A 30 1.96 -39.20 20.70
CA GLU A 30 3.04 -39.69 19.81
C GLU A 30 2.45 -40.07 18.43
N LEU A 31 2.99 -39.46 17.37
CA LEU A 31 2.70 -39.81 15.97
C LEU A 31 3.80 -40.73 15.42
N PRO A 32 3.45 -41.64 14.48
CA PRO A 32 4.28 -42.78 14.12
C PRO A 32 5.51 -42.38 13.32
N LYS A 33 6.62 -43.10 13.55
CA LYS A 33 7.84 -43.03 12.72
C LYS A 33 7.47 -43.40 11.28
N ILE A 34 7.66 -42.46 10.36
CA ILE A 34 7.61 -42.72 8.93
C ILE A 34 9.06 -42.93 8.49
N ASP A 35 9.38 -44.18 8.14
CA ASP A 35 10.66 -44.54 7.53
C ASP A 35 10.76 -43.90 6.15
N ILE A 36 11.83 -43.12 5.91
CA ILE A 36 12.12 -42.51 4.62
C ILE A 36 12.84 -43.55 3.76
N GLN A 37 12.17 -44.00 2.70
CA GLN A 37 12.80 -44.76 1.63
C GLN A 37 13.39 -43.78 0.60
N CYS A 38 14.72 -43.66 0.56
CA CYS A 38 15.43 -42.88 -0.46
C CYS A 38 15.24 -43.48 -1.87
N PRO A 39 14.91 -42.69 -2.90
CA PRO A 39 15.00 -43.13 -4.27
C PRO A 39 16.45 -43.16 -4.78
N GLN A 40 16.79 -44.25 -5.42
CA GLN A 40 18.07 -44.63 -6.01
C GLN A 40 18.56 -43.61 -7.07
N ARG A 41 19.71 -42.98 -6.82
CA ARG A 41 20.44 -42.14 -7.78
C ARG A 41 21.03 -43.01 -8.90
N GLN A 42 20.61 -42.76 -10.15
CA GLN A 42 21.17 -43.41 -11.34
C GLN A 42 22.65 -43.04 -11.54
N LYS A 43 23.44 -44.09 -11.80
CA LYS A 43 24.85 -44.04 -12.21
C LYS A 43 25.00 -43.53 -13.64
N SER A 44 25.94 -42.63 -13.87
CA SER A 44 26.74 -42.61 -15.10
C SER A 44 28.22 -42.54 -14.71
N ASN A 45 28.99 -43.50 -15.23
CA ASN A 45 30.44 -43.63 -15.07
C ASN A 45 31.15 -42.76 -16.12
N GLY A 46 32.29 -42.19 -15.74
CA GLY A 46 33.25 -41.55 -16.63
C GLY A 46 34.42 -40.93 -15.84
N SER A 47 35.35 -41.78 -15.41
CA SER A 47 36.79 -41.58 -15.12
C SER A 47 37.43 -40.34 -15.78
N ASP A 48 38.38 -39.58 -15.21
CA ASP A 48 39.39 -39.86 -14.19
C ASP A 48 40.04 -38.52 -13.68
N PRO A 49 40.96 -38.53 -12.69
CA PRO A 49 41.13 -37.48 -11.68
C PRO A 49 42.33 -36.55 -11.95
N GLU A 50 42.35 -35.38 -11.32
CA GLU A 50 43.52 -34.77 -10.65
C GLU A 50 43.20 -33.35 -10.16
N SER A 51 43.25 -33.15 -8.84
CA SER A 51 43.71 -31.90 -8.23
C SER A 51 45.14 -32.20 -7.76
N PRO A 52 46.09 -31.24 -7.68
CA PRO A 52 45.90 -30.12 -6.75
C PRO A 52 46.67 -28.82 -7.13
N ILE A 53 46.60 -27.83 -6.21
CA ILE A 53 47.55 -26.73 -5.99
C ILE A 53 47.28 -25.41 -6.74
N SER A 54 46.88 -24.40 -5.96
CA SER A 54 47.10 -22.98 -6.24
C SER A 54 48.59 -22.63 -6.21
N PRO A 55 49.06 -21.68 -7.04
CA PRO A 55 50.18 -20.84 -6.67
C PRO A 55 49.76 -19.37 -6.54
N LEU A 56 50.19 -18.82 -5.41
CA LEU A 56 50.34 -17.41 -5.10
C LEU A 56 51.43 -16.74 -5.98
N LEU A 57 51.34 -15.40 -6.08
CA LEU A 57 52.31 -14.41 -6.61
C LEU A 57 52.31 -14.25 -8.14
N ILE A 58 52.21 -13.06 -8.73
CA ILE A 58 52.92 -11.80 -8.45
C ILE A 58 52.07 -10.61 -8.94
N SER A 59 52.15 -9.53 -8.17
CA SER A 59 51.76 -8.16 -8.48
C SER A 59 52.46 -7.59 -9.72
N ASP A 60 51.70 -7.03 -10.67
CA ASP A 60 52.22 -5.98 -11.56
C ASP A 60 51.33 -4.72 -11.45
N PRO A 61 51.86 -3.60 -10.92
CA PRO A 61 51.12 -2.37 -10.73
C PRO A 61 51.38 -1.42 -11.90
N GLN A 62 50.60 -1.48 -12.97
CA GLN A 62 50.61 -0.40 -13.96
C GLN A 62 49.36 -0.38 -14.84
N ASN A 63 48.22 0.06 -14.28
CA ASN A 63 47.27 0.87 -15.03
C ASN A 63 46.36 1.70 -14.11
N GLU A 64 46.98 2.53 -13.27
CA GLU A 64 46.30 3.68 -12.66
C GLU A 64 46.22 4.83 -13.67
N ARG A 65 45.09 4.99 -14.35
CA ARG A 65 44.39 6.29 -14.49
C ARG A 65 43.16 6.20 -15.39
N SER A 66 42.04 6.66 -14.82
CA SER A 66 40.79 7.08 -15.48
C SER A 66 40.00 5.90 -16.08
N HIS A 67 38.77 5.60 -15.66
CA HIS A 67 37.62 6.49 -15.59
C HIS A 67 36.63 6.02 -14.52
N SER A 68 36.24 6.95 -13.65
CA SER A 68 35.02 6.90 -12.86
C SER A 68 33.81 6.82 -13.81
N GLN A 69 33.21 5.64 -13.98
CA GLN A 69 31.84 5.52 -14.44
C GLN A 69 30.96 5.08 -13.28
N THR A 70 30.59 6.09 -12.50
CA THR A 70 29.29 6.20 -11.83
C THR A 70 28.21 5.73 -12.81
N PHE A 71 27.59 4.59 -12.55
CA PHE A 71 26.41 4.14 -13.30
C PHE A 71 25.24 5.05 -12.93
N SER A 72 25.08 6.12 -13.70
CA SER A 72 23.95 7.02 -13.69
C SER A 72 22.70 6.27 -14.15
N ARG A 73 21.82 5.92 -13.21
CA ARG A 73 20.47 5.45 -13.51
C ARG A 73 19.63 6.67 -13.95
N PRO A 74 19.03 6.72 -15.15
CA PRO A 74 18.16 7.83 -15.51
C PRO A 74 16.88 7.77 -14.70
N LEU A 75 16.49 8.92 -14.16
CA LEU A 75 15.20 9.19 -13.54
C LEU A 75 14.19 9.55 -14.64
N GLY A 76 13.00 8.94 -14.61
CA GLY A 76 11.78 9.51 -15.20
C GLY A 76 10.97 8.62 -16.14
N HIS A 77 9.98 7.89 -15.61
CA HIS A 77 8.56 8.10 -15.92
C HIS A 77 7.68 7.32 -14.92
N SER A 78 6.84 8.08 -14.20
CA SER A 78 5.86 7.65 -13.21
C SER A 78 4.63 6.98 -13.85
N ASP A 79 4.05 6.02 -13.10
CA ASP A 79 2.67 5.49 -13.13
C ASP A 79 2.14 4.91 -14.47
N ASP A 80 1.68 3.65 -14.54
CA ASP A 80 0.54 3.13 -13.80
C ASP A 80 0.72 1.70 -13.31
N THR A 81 0.48 1.53 -12.01
CA THR A 81 0.39 0.24 -11.34
C THR A 81 -0.95 -0.41 -11.69
N SER A 82 -0.93 -1.32 -12.67
CA SER A 82 -1.92 -2.40 -12.78
C SER A 82 -1.18 -3.73 -12.79
N ALA A 83 -0.72 -4.13 -11.61
CA ALA A 83 -0.26 -5.49 -11.36
C ALA A 83 -1.46 -6.43 -11.44
N SER A 84 -1.85 -6.79 -12.66
CA SER A 84 -2.73 -7.92 -12.92
C SER A 84 -2.00 -9.18 -12.45
N VAL A 85 -2.46 -9.69 -11.31
CA VAL A 85 -2.13 -11.00 -10.76
C VAL A 85 -2.15 -12.04 -11.89
N LYS A 86 -0.97 -12.52 -12.30
CA LYS A 86 -0.85 -13.79 -13.02
C LYS A 86 -0.78 -14.87 -11.95
N VAL A 87 -1.92 -15.51 -11.70
CA VAL A 87 -1.99 -16.74 -10.91
C VAL A 87 -1.29 -17.83 -11.75
N ALA A 88 -0.05 -18.14 -11.38
CA ALA A 88 0.58 -19.39 -11.78
C ALA A 88 -0.21 -20.52 -11.13
N LYS A 89 -0.66 -21.47 -11.95
CA LYS A 89 -1.28 -22.72 -11.53
C LYS A 89 -0.21 -23.53 -10.78
N ASP A 90 -0.33 -23.61 -9.46
CA ASP A 90 -0.05 -24.86 -8.76
C ASP A 90 -1.01 -25.03 -7.57
N GLY A 91 -1.40 -26.27 -7.33
CA GLY A 91 -2.58 -26.62 -6.55
C GLY A 91 -2.36 -26.51 -5.05
N GLN A 92 -2.82 -25.43 -4.43
CA GLN A 92 -3.52 -25.47 -3.13
C GLN A 92 -4.52 -24.31 -3.05
N HIS A 93 -5.79 -24.65 -2.84
CA HIS A 93 -6.91 -23.70 -2.75
C HIS A 93 -6.88 -22.97 -1.39
N LYS A 94 -5.96 -22.03 -1.19
CA LYS A 94 -6.05 -21.07 -0.08
C LYS A 94 -7.07 -20.00 -0.46
N GLU A 95 -8.23 -20.01 0.21
CA GLU A 95 -9.22 -18.94 0.06
C GLU A 95 -8.55 -17.58 0.27
N PRO A 96 -8.85 -16.55 -0.57
CA PRO A 96 -8.27 -15.24 -0.37
C PRO A 96 -8.70 -14.73 1.02
N PRO A 97 -7.77 -14.30 1.87
CA PRO A 97 -8.13 -13.79 3.19
C PRO A 97 -9.09 -12.62 3.01
N SER A 98 -10.25 -12.71 3.67
CA SER A 98 -11.27 -11.67 3.62
C SER A 98 -10.68 -10.30 4.01
N PHE A 99 -10.84 -9.29 3.16
CA PHE A 99 -10.45 -7.90 3.41
C PHE A 99 -11.00 -7.39 4.75
N TRP A 100 -12.15 -7.91 5.17
CA TRP A 100 -12.77 -7.61 6.45
C TRP A 100 -11.97 -8.13 7.63
N ARG A 101 -11.31 -9.29 7.50
CA ARG A 101 -10.48 -9.89 8.54
C ARG A 101 -9.14 -9.15 8.70
N LEU A 102 -8.63 -8.55 7.61
CA LEU A 102 -7.51 -7.62 7.61
C LEU A 102 -7.88 -6.26 8.21
N ALA A 103 -9.07 -5.72 7.87
CA ALA A 103 -9.62 -4.52 8.49
C ALA A 103 -9.88 -4.70 9.99
N GLN A 104 -10.24 -5.92 10.41
CA GLN A 104 -10.50 -6.22 11.82
C GLN A 104 -9.21 -6.24 12.67
N LEU A 105 -8.03 -6.38 12.07
CA LEU A 105 -6.75 -6.26 12.76
C LEU A 105 -6.26 -4.80 12.91
N SER A 106 -6.87 -3.85 12.20
CA SER A 106 -6.48 -2.42 12.19
C SER A 106 -7.36 -1.53 13.10
N PHE A 107 -8.38 -2.10 13.77
CA PHE A 107 -9.22 -1.40 14.76
C PHE A 107 -8.48 -0.63 15.87
N PRO A 108 -7.25 -0.99 16.32
CA PRO A 108 -6.57 -0.21 17.36
C PRO A 108 -6.25 1.25 16.98
N GLU A 109 -6.33 1.61 15.69
CA GLU A 109 -6.00 2.95 15.18
C GLU A 109 -7.17 3.67 14.50
N TRP A 110 -8.40 3.26 14.84
CA TRP A 110 -9.62 3.81 14.26
C TRP A 110 -9.72 5.35 14.38
N LEU A 111 -9.12 5.95 15.41
CA LEU A 111 -9.09 7.39 15.61
C LEU A 111 -8.41 8.14 14.45
N TYR A 112 -7.26 7.67 13.97
CA TYR A 112 -6.56 8.29 12.83
C TYR A 112 -7.37 8.10 11.53
N ALA A 113 -8.03 6.96 11.39
CA ALA A 113 -8.92 6.69 10.26
C ALA A 113 -10.13 7.65 10.25
N VAL A 114 -10.73 7.92 11.41
CA VAL A 114 -11.85 8.87 11.56
C VAL A 114 -11.39 10.28 11.24
N LEU A 115 -10.25 10.72 11.76
CA LEU A 115 -9.71 12.05 11.50
C LEU A 115 -9.36 12.25 10.01
N GLY A 116 -8.77 11.24 9.38
CA GLY A 116 -8.54 11.21 7.94
C GLY A 116 -9.84 11.22 7.14
N SER A 117 -10.88 10.51 7.59
CA SER A 117 -12.18 10.44 6.92
C SER A 117 -12.92 11.78 6.93
N ILE A 118 -12.77 12.59 7.99
CA ILE A 118 -13.32 13.96 8.03
C ILE A 118 -12.65 14.84 6.97
N GLY A 119 -11.31 14.76 6.87
CA GLY A 119 -10.57 15.44 5.80
C GLY A 119 -11.02 14.99 4.40
N ALA A 120 -11.17 13.68 4.20
CA ALA A 120 -11.66 13.10 2.95
C ALA A 120 -13.09 13.51 2.61
N ALA A 121 -13.97 13.64 3.60
CA ALA A 121 -15.33 14.11 3.39
C ALA A 121 -15.35 15.56 2.90
N ILE A 122 -14.56 16.44 3.52
CA ILE A 122 -14.47 17.86 3.13
C ILE A 122 -13.89 17.97 1.71
N PHE A 123 -12.78 17.28 1.45
CA PHE A 123 -12.12 17.31 0.14
C PHE A 123 -12.98 16.66 -0.96
N GLY A 124 -13.64 15.54 -0.68
CA GLY A 124 -14.56 14.89 -1.63
C GLY A 124 -15.77 15.76 -1.99
N SER A 125 -16.28 16.53 -1.02
CA SER A 125 -17.39 17.45 -1.23
C SER A 125 -17.02 18.67 -2.08
N PHE A 126 -15.74 19.03 -2.17
CA PHE A 126 -15.27 20.23 -2.88
C PHE A 126 -15.70 20.25 -4.36
N ASN A 127 -15.54 19.14 -5.09
CA ASN A 127 -15.82 19.09 -6.51
C ASN A 127 -17.31 19.41 -6.86
N PRO A 128 -18.31 18.74 -6.25
CA PRO A 128 -19.71 19.09 -6.48
C PRO A 128 -20.10 20.48 -5.94
N LEU A 129 -19.51 20.92 -4.81
CA LEU A 129 -19.72 22.27 -4.28
C LEU A 129 -19.21 23.34 -5.26
N LEU A 130 -18.02 23.15 -5.83
CA LEU A 130 -17.46 24.06 -6.82
C LEU A 130 -18.35 24.17 -8.07
N ALA A 131 -18.82 23.03 -8.59
CA ALA A 131 -19.76 23.01 -9.71
C ALA A 131 -21.05 23.79 -9.39
N TYR A 132 -21.59 23.62 -8.18
CA TYR A 132 -22.77 24.36 -7.72
C TYR A 132 -22.52 25.87 -7.61
N VAL A 133 -21.39 26.29 -7.02
CA VAL A 133 -21.03 27.71 -6.91
C VAL A 133 -20.86 28.34 -8.29
N ILE A 134 -20.22 27.65 -9.24
CA ILE A 134 -20.10 28.13 -10.62
C ILE A 134 -21.48 28.30 -11.25
N ALA A 135 -22.40 27.35 -11.06
CA ALA A 135 -23.76 27.47 -11.56
C ALA A 135 -24.50 28.68 -10.96
N LEU A 136 -24.28 28.98 -9.68
CA LEU A 136 -24.83 30.18 -9.03
C LEU A 136 -24.25 31.47 -9.63
N VAL A 137 -22.94 31.53 -9.85
CA VAL A 137 -22.29 32.69 -10.51
C VAL A 137 -22.90 32.93 -11.90
N VAL A 138 -23.05 31.86 -12.70
CA VAL A 138 -23.71 31.95 -14.01
C VAL A 138 -25.15 32.46 -13.87
N THR A 139 -25.91 31.96 -12.91
CA THR A 139 -27.31 32.40 -12.68
C THR A 139 -27.39 33.88 -12.27
N THR A 140 -26.48 34.35 -11.42
CA THR A 140 -26.40 35.77 -11.04
C THR A 140 -26.07 36.67 -12.23
N TYR A 141 -25.22 36.19 -13.15
CA TYR A 141 -24.87 36.93 -14.36
C TYR A 141 -26.07 37.15 -15.29
N TYR A 142 -26.98 36.18 -15.38
CA TYR A 142 -28.19 36.30 -16.20
C TYR A 142 -29.31 37.10 -15.52
N THR A 143 -29.37 37.13 -14.19
CA THR A 143 -30.48 37.74 -13.44
C THR A 143 -30.19 39.20 -13.03
N SER A 144 -28.95 39.52 -12.69
CA SER A 144 -28.54 40.81 -12.12
C SER A 144 -28.07 41.77 -13.23
N LYS A 145 -28.69 42.95 -13.36
CA LYS A 145 -28.28 43.99 -14.33
C LYS A 145 -27.75 45.23 -13.59
N GLY A 146 -26.61 45.77 -14.01
CA GLY A 146 -26.07 47.05 -13.52
C GLY A 146 -24.92 46.93 -12.51
N SER A 147 -24.81 47.90 -11.59
CA SER A 147 -23.72 48.03 -10.60
C SER A 147 -23.68 46.89 -9.56
N HIS A 148 -24.82 46.30 -9.21
CA HIS A 148 -24.92 45.22 -8.22
C HIS A 148 -24.32 43.88 -8.68
N LEU A 149 -24.15 43.66 -9.98
CA LEU A 149 -23.54 42.43 -10.52
C LEU A 149 -22.06 42.33 -10.09
N ARG A 150 -21.34 43.45 -10.06
CA ARG A 150 -19.93 43.45 -9.64
C ARG A 150 -19.77 43.05 -8.18
N GLU A 151 -20.65 43.55 -7.31
CA GLU A 151 -20.62 43.23 -5.88
C GLU A 151 -21.01 41.78 -5.59
N GLU A 152 -21.98 41.21 -6.30
CA GLU A 152 -22.33 39.79 -6.16
C GLU A 152 -21.22 38.87 -6.65
N VAL A 153 -20.65 39.16 -7.83
CA VAL A 153 -19.56 38.33 -8.40
C VAL A 153 -18.32 38.38 -7.53
N ASP A 154 -17.97 39.54 -6.95
CA ASP A 154 -16.82 39.66 -6.04
C ASP A 154 -17.00 38.81 -4.76
N LYS A 155 -18.21 38.78 -4.19
CA LYS A 155 -18.53 37.90 -3.06
C LYS A 155 -18.37 36.42 -3.42
N TRP A 156 -18.88 35.99 -4.58
CA TRP A 156 -18.71 34.60 -5.02
C TRP A 156 -17.24 34.25 -5.30
N CYS A 157 -16.47 35.18 -5.85
CA CYS A 157 -15.02 35.02 -6.05
C CYS A 157 -14.29 34.80 -4.71
N LEU A 158 -14.61 35.61 -3.69
CA LEU A 158 -14.09 35.45 -2.33
C LEU A 158 -14.45 34.11 -1.71
N ILE A 159 -15.68 33.62 -1.92
CA ILE A 159 -16.13 32.30 -1.46
C ILE A 159 -15.30 31.19 -2.11
N ILE A 160 -15.09 31.24 -3.42
CA ILE A 160 -14.27 30.25 -4.15
C ILE A 160 -12.83 30.26 -3.63
N ALA A 161 -12.26 31.45 -3.40
CA ALA A 161 -10.91 31.59 -2.85
C ALA A 161 -10.79 30.96 -1.44
N CYS A 162 -11.76 31.25 -0.55
CA CYS A 162 -11.80 30.66 0.79
C CYS A 162 -11.95 29.13 0.73
N MET A 163 -12.83 28.63 -0.14
CA MET A 163 -13.04 27.20 -0.35
C MET A 163 -11.77 26.51 -0.84
N GLY A 164 -10.98 27.14 -1.70
CA GLY A 164 -9.68 26.65 -2.13
C GLY A 164 -8.70 26.48 -0.97
N ILE A 165 -8.58 27.48 -0.09
CA ILE A 165 -7.70 27.41 1.09
C ILE A 165 -8.12 26.26 2.03
N VAL A 166 -9.43 26.15 2.31
CA VAL A 166 -9.97 25.06 3.15
C VAL A 166 -9.69 23.70 2.54
N THR A 167 -9.79 23.58 1.22
CA THR A 167 -9.58 22.32 0.48
C THR A 167 -8.12 21.87 0.55
N VAL A 168 -7.16 22.79 0.44
CA VAL A 168 -5.73 22.47 0.61
C VAL A 168 -5.45 21.93 2.02
N VAL A 169 -6.00 22.59 3.04
CA VAL A 169 -5.84 22.14 4.43
C VAL A 169 -6.49 20.76 4.64
N ALA A 170 -7.71 20.56 4.14
CA ALA A 170 -8.42 19.28 4.24
C ALA A 170 -7.69 18.14 3.52
N ASN A 171 -7.16 18.41 2.33
CA ASN A 171 -6.37 17.44 1.56
C ASN A 171 -5.09 17.04 2.30
N PHE A 172 -4.38 18.03 2.85
CA PHE A 172 -3.19 17.77 3.67
C PHE A 172 -3.55 16.91 4.89
N LEU A 173 -4.60 17.26 5.64
CA LEU A 173 -5.05 16.48 6.80
C LEU A 173 -5.43 15.05 6.40
N GLN A 174 -6.20 14.88 5.33
CA GLN A 174 -6.60 13.57 4.80
C GLN A 174 -5.36 12.69 4.56
N HIS A 175 -4.43 13.14 3.73
CA HIS A 175 -3.27 12.32 3.37
C HIS A 175 -2.29 12.14 4.54
N PHE A 176 -2.16 13.12 5.42
CA PHE A 176 -1.32 13.03 6.61
C PHE A 176 -1.81 11.95 7.58
N TYR A 177 -3.10 11.97 7.96
CA TYR A 177 -3.64 10.98 8.89
C TYR A 177 -3.73 9.58 8.29
N PHE A 178 -4.14 9.44 7.01
CA PHE A 178 -4.10 8.15 6.33
C PHE A 178 -2.67 7.64 6.12
N GLY A 179 -1.69 8.54 5.98
CA GLY A 179 -0.27 8.22 5.90
C GLY A 179 0.26 7.59 7.19
N ILE A 180 0.01 8.23 8.34
CA ILE A 180 0.39 7.72 9.67
C ILE A 180 -0.27 6.38 9.94
N MET A 181 -1.58 6.27 9.71
CA MET A 181 -2.33 5.02 9.84
C MET A 181 -1.72 3.92 8.96
N GLY A 182 -1.34 4.26 7.73
CA GLY A 182 -0.68 3.34 6.81
C GLY A 182 0.66 2.81 7.35
N GLU A 183 1.49 3.68 7.91
CA GLU A 183 2.80 3.31 8.48
C GLU A 183 2.69 2.33 9.63
N LYS A 184 1.82 2.66 10.58
CA LYS A 184 1.58 1.83 11.75
C LYS A 184 0.98 0.47 11.40
N MET A 185 0.06 0.45 10.43
CA MET A 185 -0.47 -0.80 9.91
C MET A 185 0.62 -1.64 9.26
N THR A 186 1.50 -1.06 8.44
CA THR A 186 2.65 -1.76 7.85
C THR A 186 3.59 -2.31 8.92
N GLU A 187 3.89 -1.53 9.94
CA GLU A 187 4.74 -1.94 11.06
C GLU A 187 4.17 -3.18 11.76
N ARG A 188 2.86 -3.18 12.07
CA ARG A 188 2.19 -4.32 12.68
C ARG A 188 2.20 -5.55 11.76
N VAL A 189 1.91 -5.39 10.47
CA VAL A 189 1.94 -6.48 9.48
C VAL A 189 3.34 -7.09 9.39
N ARG A 190 4.38 -6.27 9.28
CA ARG A 190 5.78 -6.76 9.26
C ARG A 190 6.12 -7.54 10.52
N ARG A 191 5.75 -7.04 11.70
CA ARG A 191 5.99 -7.76 12.97
C ARG A 191 5.29 -9.12 13.01
N MET A 192 4.03 -9.19 12.56
CA MET A 192 3.28 -10.45 12.53
C MET A 192 3.85 -11.43 11.50
N MET A 193 4.17 -10.97 10.29
CA MET A 193 4.78 -11.79 9.25
C MET A 193 6.13 -12.34 9.71
N PHE A 194 6.99 -11.51 10.29
CA PHE A 194 8.29 -11.94 10.81
C PHE A 194 8.14 -12.94 11.96
N SER A 195 7.22 -12.68 12.90
CA SER A 195 6.94 -13.62 13.99
C SER A 195 6.38 -14.96 13.49
N ALA A 196 5.61 -14.96 12.39
CA ALA A 196 5.10 -16.19 11.78
C ALA A 196 6.22 -16.95 11.06
N MET A 197 7.09 -16.24 10.34
CA MET A 197 8.27 -16.83 9.69
C MET A 197 9.16 -17.54 10.71
N LEU A 198 9.45 -16.94 11.88
CA LEU A 198 10.31 -17.54 12.91
C LEU A 198 9.70 -18.75 13.65
N ARG A 199 8.40 -18.98 13.54
CA ARG A 199 7.70 -20.10 14.21
C ARG A 199 7.64 -21.36 13.37
N ASN A 200 8.10 -21.31 12.12
CA ASN A 200 8.09 -22.46 11.23
C ASN A 200 9.19 -23.46 11.55
N GLU A 201 8.94 -24.71 11.16
CA GLU A 201 9.88 -25.83 11.30
C GLU A 201 11.08 -25.71 10.34
N VAL A 202 12.21 -26.34 10.70
CA VAL A 202 13.46 -26.24 9.92
C VAL A 202 13.28 -26.74 8.48
N GLY A 203 12.52 -27.82 8.27
CA GLY A 203 12.25 -28.38 6.94
C GLY A 203 11.44 -27.46 6.02
N TRP A 204 10.78 -26.42 6.54
CA TRP A 204 10.07 -25.43 5.72
C TRP A 204 11.04 -24.51 4.96
N TYR A 205 12.23 -24.26 5.54
CA TYR A 205 13.26 -23.42 4.94
C TYR A 205 14.10 -24.15 3.89
N ASP A 206 13.98 -25.48 3.79
CA ASP A 206 14.68 -26.29 2.79
C ASP A 206 14.07 -26.13 1.38
N GLU A 207 12.85 -25.59 1.28
CA GLU A 207 12.18 -25.29 0.01
C GLU A 207 12.77 -24.03 -0.65
N GLU A 208 13.05 -24.09 -1.96
CA GLU A 208 13.69 -22.99 -2.70
C GLU A 208 12.83 -21.70 -2.67
N GLU A 209 11.51 -21.85 -2.59
CA GLU A 209 10.56 -20.73 -2.44
C GLU A 209 10.64 -19.99 -1.09
N ASN A 210 11.17 -20.66 -0.06
CA ASN A 210 11.30 -20.13 1.31
C ASN A 210 12.75 -19.82 1.67
N SER A 211 13.61 -19.66 0.65
CA SER A 211 14.97 -19.19 0.84
C SER A 211 14.98 -17.85 1.61
N PRO A 212 16.02 -17.58 2.43
CA PRO A 212 16.07 -16.38 3.26
C PRO A 212 15.98 -15.08 2.43
N ASP A 213 16.52 -15.09 1.22
CA ASP A 213 16.46 -13.96 0.28
C ASP A 213 15.03 -13.72 -0.21
N THR A 214 14.32 -14.78 -0.61
CA THR A 214 12.91 -14.69 -1.03
C THR A 214 12.01 -14.23 0.13
N LEU A 215 12.25 -14.70 1.36
CA LEU A 215 11.48 -14.29 2.53
C LEU A 215 11.71 -12.82 2.90
N SER A 216 12.96 -12.35 2.85
CA SER A 216 13.29 -10.94 3.06
C SER A 216 12.59 -10.06 2.03
N MET A 217 12.59 -10.47 0.75
CA MET A 217 11.90 -9.76 -0.31
C MET A 217 10.37 -9.75 -0.11
N ARG A 218 9.77 -10.89 0.24
CA ARG A 218 8.32 -10.99 0.53
C ARG A 218 7.95 -10.10 1.71
N LEU A 219 8.72 -10.11 2.80
CA LEU A 219 8.46 -9.29 3.97
C LEU A 219 8.48 -7.79 3.66
N ALA A 220 9.42 -7.34 2.82
CA ALA A 220 9.52 -5.95 2.40
C ALA A 220 8.40 -5.55 1.43
N ASN A 221 8.16 -6.35 0.40
CA ASN A 221 7.21 -6.03 -0.68
C ASN A 221 5.76 -6.23 -0.26
N ASP A 222 5.40 -7.38 0.32
CA ASP A 222 4.00 -7.69 0.63
C ASP A 222 3.45 -6.75 1.69
N ALA A 223 4.25 -6.40 2.71
CA ALA A 223 3.84 -5.43 3.72
C ALA A 223 3.62 -4.03 3.14
N THR A 224 4.45 -3.62 2.18
CA THR A 224 4.32 -2.32 1.50
C THR A 224 3.14 -2.33 0.52
N PHE A 225 2.91 -3.44 -0.16
CA PHE A 225 1.75 -3.65 -1.02
C PHE A 225 0.45 -3.56 -0.22
N VAL A 226 0.37 -4.23 0.94
CA VAL A 226 -0.78 -4.15 1.84
C VAL A 226 -1.03 -2.71 2.32
N ARG A 227 0.03 -1.94 2.61
CA ARG A 227 -0.09 -0.50 2.92
C ARG A 227 -0.76 0.27 1.79
N ALA A 228 -0.23 0.14 0.58
CA ALA A 228 -0.70 0.88 -0.58
C ALA A 228 -2.13 0.46 -0.95
N ALA A 229 -2.42 -0.84 -0.86
CA ALA A 229 -3.74 -1.39 -1.14
C ALA A 229 -4.79 -0.96 -0.10
N PHE A 230 -4.42 -0.75 1.16
CA PHE A 230 -5.38 -0.40 2.20
C PHE A 230 -5.44 1.12 2.42
N SER A 231 -4.34 1.78 2.82
CA SER A 231 -4.34 3.20 3.19
C SER A 231 -4.68 4.12 2.00
N ASN A 232 -4.03 3.94 0.84
CA ASN A 232 -4.25 4.80 -0.32
C ASN A 232 -5.63 4.57 -0.93
N ARG A 233 -6.03 3.30 -1.12
CA ARG A 233 -7.34 2.97 -1.70
C ARG A 233 -8.49 3.36 -0.78
N LEU A 234 -8.36 3.17 0.53
CA LEU A 234 -9.42 3.53 1.49
C LEU A 234 -9.66 5.04 1.50
N SER A 235 -8.60 5.85 1.46
CA SER A 235 -8.71 7.31 1.41
C SER A 235 -9.48 7.77 0.17
N ILE A 236 -9.10 7.26 -1.01
CA ILE A 236 -9.76 7.56 -2.28
C ILE A 236 -11.22 7.07 -2.27
N PHE A 237 -11.47 5.85 -1.79
CA PHE A 237 -12.80 5.27 -1.73
C PHE A 237 -13.76 6.09 -0.85
N ILE A 238 -13.29 6.53 0.31
CA ILE A 238 -14.08 7.38 1.22
C ILE A 238 -14.36 8.74 0.55
N GLN A 239 -13.32 9.37 0.00
CA GLN A 239 -13.44 10.64 -0.72
C GLN A 239 -14.47 10.57 -1.86
N ASP A 240 -14.36 9.56 -2.73
CA ASP A 240 -15.26 9.36 -3.86
C ASP A 240 -16.70 9.07 -3.40
N SER A 241 -16.86 8.30 -2.32
CA SER A 241 -18.18 8.03 -1.73
C SER A 241 -18.86 9.33 -1.28
N PHE A 242 -18.14 10.20 -0.57
CA PHE A 242 -18.67 11.51 -0.16
C PHE A 242 -18.94 12.42 -1.36
N ALA A 243 -18.06 12.44 -2.35
CA ALA A 243 -18.26 13.21 -3.58
C ALA A 243 -19.56 12.81 -4.29
N VAL A 244 -19.81 11.51 -4.43
CA VAL A 244 -21.05 10.97 -5.04
C VAL A 244 -22.27 11.32 -4.20
N ILE A 245 -22.21 11.15 -2.88
CA ILE A 245 -23.33 11.46 -1.98
C ILE A 245 -23.70 12.94 -2.08
N VAL A 246 -22.72 13.85 -2.03
CA VAL A 246 -22.97 15.30 -2.11
C VAL A 246 -23.47 15.70 -3.50
N ALA A 247 -22.91 15.15 -4.57
CA ALA A 247 -23.37 15.41 -5.92
C ALA A 247 -24.83 14.99 -6.14
N ILE A 248 -25.21 13.79 -5.66
CA ILE A 248 -26.59 13.30 -5.73
C ILE A 248 -27.51 14.17 -4.88
N LEU A 249 -27.09 14.54 -3.67
CA LEU A 249 -27.89 15.37 -2.76
C LEU A 249 -28.18 16.75 -3.40
N ILE A 250 -27.16 17.43 -3.92
CA ILE A 250 -27.31 18.71 -4.61
C ILE A 250 -28.23 18.54 -5.83
N GLY A 251 -28.02 17.50 -6.65
CA GLY A 251 -28.84 17.22 -7.81
C GLY A 251 -30.33 17.02 -7.47
N LEU A 252 -30.64 16.23 -6.44
CA LEU A 252 -32.02 16.00 -6.00
C LEU A 252 -32.68 17.28 -5.47
N LEU A 253 -31.94 18.13 -4.75
CA LEU A 253 -32.45 19.38 -4.18
C LEU A 253 -32.80 20.41 -5.27
N LEU A 254 -31.99 20.54 -6.32
CA LEU A 254 -32.28 21.48 -7.41
C LEU A 254 -33.45 21.01 -8.29
N GLY A 255 -33.52 19.71 -8.57
CA GLY A 255 -34.56 19.18 -9.44
C GLY A 255 -34.51 17.66 -9.54
N TRP A 256 -35.32 16.99 -8.72
CA TRP A 256 -35.38 15.53 -8.67
C TRP A 256 -35.64 14.85 -10.02
N ARG A 257 -36.43 15.46 -10.91
CA ARG A 257 -36.69 14.91 -12.26
C ARG A 257 -35.45 14.93 -13.17
N LEU A 258 -34.72 16.03 -13.19
CA LEU A 258 -33.48 16.18 -13.98
C LEU A 258 -32.36 15.30 -13.40
N ALA A 259 -32.27 15.23 -12.07
CA ALA A 259 -31.31 14.38 -11.39
C ALA A 259 -31.52 12.89 -11.69
N LEU A 260 -32.77 12.41 -11.71
CA LEU A 260 -33.07 11.01 -12.06
C LEU A 260 -32.68 10.68 -13.51
N VAL A 261 -32.90 11.60 -14.45
CA VAL A 261 -32.46 11.41 -15.84
C VAL A 261 -30.93 11.36 -15.93
N ALA A 262 -30.22 12.24 -15.23
CA ALA A 262 -28.75 12.21 -15.17
C ALA A 262 -28.23 10.93 -14.50
N LEU A 263 -28.89 10.44 -13.47
CA LEU A 263 -28.51 9.20 -12.77
C LEU A 263 -28.72 7.98 -13.67
N ALA A 264 -29.75 8.01 -14.53
CA ALA A 264 -30.00 6.96 -15.52
C ALA A 264 -28.93 6.89 -16.63
N THR A 265 -28.18 7.98 -16.91
CA THR A 265 -27.09 7.95 -17.91
C THR A 265 -25.76 7.44 -17.33
N LEU A 266 -25.58 7.48 -16.00
CA LEU A 266 -24.39 6.93 -15.33
C LEU A 266 -24.08 5.47 -15.70
N PRO A 267 -25.02 4.50 -15.67
CA PRO A 267 -24.70 3.12 -16.04
C PRO A 267 -24.23 3.01 -17.49
N VAL A 268 -24.81 3.78 -18.42
CA VAL A 268 -24.38 3.80 -19.83
C VAL A 268 -22.94 4.29 -19.96
N LEU A 269 -22.58 5.35 -19.23
CA LEU A 269 -21.20 5.86 -19.17
C LEU A 269 -20.23 4.83 -18.58
N THR A 270 -20.63 4.13 -17.51
CA THR A 270 -19.78 3.08 -16.90
C THR A 270 -19.56 1.91 -17.84
N LEU A 271 -20.59 1.45 -18.56
CA LEU A 271 -20.48 0.40 -19.58
C LEU A 271 -19.51 0.79 -20.69
N SER A 272 -19.61 2.02 -21.19
CA SER A 272 -18.68 2.55 -22.20
C SER A 272 -17.23 2.57 -21.68
N ALA A 273 -17.00 3.07 -20.47
CA ALA A 273 -15.68 3.11 -19.87
C ALA A 273 -15.08 1.71 -19.64
N ILE A 274 -15.90 0.74 -19.19
CA ILE A 274 -15.48 -0.65 -19.02
C ILE A 274 -15.10 -1.27 -20.37
N ALA A 275 -15.93 -1.06 -21.41
CA ALA A 275 -15.64 -1.55 -22.76
C ALA A 275 -14.30 -0.99 -23.28
N GLN A 276 -14.06 0.31 -23.09
CA GLN A 276 -12.80 0.95 -23.47
C GLN A 276 -11.60 0.35 -22.71
N LYS A 277 -11.73 0.13 -21.39
CA LYS A 277 -10.67 -0.52 -20.59
C LYS A 277 -10.37 -1.94 -21.06
N LEU A 278 -11.40 -2.73 -21.35
CA LEU A 278 -11.24 -4.09 -21.86
C LEU A 278 -10.56 -4.10 -23.23
N TRP A 279 -10.93 -3.17 -24.11
CA TRP A 279 -10.34 -3.04 -25.43
C TRP A 279 -8.84 -2.68 -25.35
N LEU A 280 -8.48 -1.69 -24.52
CA LEU A 280 -7.09 -1.30 -24.28
C LEU A 280 -6.26 -2.46 -23.68
N ALA A 281 -6.83 -3.21 -22.74
CA ALA A 281 -6.17 -4.37 -22.15
C ALA A 281 -5.93 -5.49 -23.19
N GLY A 282 -6.89 -5.72 -24.09
CA GLY A 282 -6.74 -6.65 -25.20
C GLY A 282 -5.65 -6.22 -26.18
N PHE A 283 -5.63 -4.94 -26.55
CA PHE A 283 -4.64 -4.38 -27.46
C PHE A 283 -3.21 -4.43 -26.88
N SER A 284 -3.06 -4.08 -25.61
CA SER A 284 -1.78 -4.16 -24.88
C SER A 284 -1.23 -5.60 -24.87
N LYS A 285 -2.08 -6.60 -24.59
CA LYS A 285 -1.68 -8.02 -24.66
C LYS A 285 -1.22 -8.42 -26.06
N GLY A 286 -1.89 -7.95 -27.10
CA GLY A 286 -1.51 -8.19 -28.49
C GLY A 286 -0.13 -7.62 -28.83
N ILE A 287 0.15 -6.38 -28.40
CA ILE A 287 1.44 -5.72 -28.59
C ILE A 287 2.57 -6.50 -27.88
N GLN A 288 2.36 -6.88 -26.62
CA GLN A 288 3.35 -7.64 -25.85
C GLN A 288 3.69 -8.97 -26.51
N GLU A 289 2.69 -9.66 -27.07
CA GLU A 289 2.91 -10.93 -27.76
C GLU A 289 3.69 -10.76 -29.07
N MET A 290 3.42 -9.69 -29.83
CA MET A 290 4.17 -9.38 -31.05
C MET A 290 5.62 -8.97 -30.74
N HIS A 291 5.85 -8.16 -29.70
CA HIS A 291 7.20 -7.85 -29.23
C HIS A 291 7.94 -9.10 -28.77
N ARG A 292 7.29 -9.99 -28.02
CA ARG A 292 7.88 -11.26 -27.58
C ARG A 292 8.30 -12.11 -28.77
N LYS A 293 7.44 -12.25 -29.78
CA LYS A 293 7.76 -13.00 -31.01
C LYS A 293 8.92 -12.38 -31.79
N ALA A 294 8.96 -11.05 -31.90
CA ALA A 294 10.06 -10.35 -32.57
C ALA A 294 11.39 -10.47 -31.80
N SER A 295 11.36 -10.52 -30.46
CA SER A 295 12.58 -10.71 -29.64
C SER A 295 13.14 -12.13 -29.67
N LEU A 296 12.38 -13.10 -30.21
CA LEU A 296 12.79 -14.51 -30.32
C LEU A 296 13.36 -14.87 -31.71
N VAL A 297 13.36 -13.92 -32.66
CA VAL A 297 13.95 -14.05 -34.01
C VAL A 297 15.23 -13.24 -34.07
#